data_AF-A0A0Q7LBS1-F1
#
_entry.id   AF-A0A0Q7LBS1-F1
#
_cell.length_a   1.000
_cell.length_b   1.000
_cell.length_c   1.000
_cell.angle_alpha   90.00
_cell.angle_beta   90.00
_cell.angle_gamma   90.00
#
_symmetry.space_group_name_H-M   'P 1'
#
loop_
_entity.id
_entity.type
_entity.pdbx_description
1 polymer ?
#
loop_
_entity_poly.entity_id
_entity_poly.type
_entity_poly.pdbx_seq_one_letter_code
_entity_poly.pdbx_strand_id
1 'polypeptide(L)'
;MSQKFSFAFGAACVAVALLAGCGGGGGGGGGGGGLPIGPPIVLNPVALSGKATYDSVPNDSGPLLYANTTVKPVRGATVEVLDASTSAQLALTTTDDNGNYTVSVPANTNIAVRVRAQLTRTGPGATWDVTVRDNTRSDALYSMQSASFSSGSAALTRDLRADSGWGGSGYSGTRVAAPFAVLDTVYTSMQKVLSVAPASAFPVLKVFWSVNNAPSDGINLSAGQIGTTFFFNSGSNGRQIYVLGKEDVDTDEFDAPVIAHEWGHYYQSAFSRDDSIGGGHSMDDRLDRRLAFSEGWGNAWSGIALERSNYVDSKLPQQRGGSPLDLSRGPTSNPGWSRESSVQAILWNLNRQAGFKPIHDTLTGFQFRSGAPVTSIHAFAAAFNATSPGNASALNSLLSAQNIISNDAFGAGETNDGGLPTVTGVLPMYQALTVGAMLNNVCVSNVAGTGNKLGNIAYLRFTAPANRDYQVTVGGAAVPDFDVFRGGEIARSGNRVSLSAGEYVLAVRDAAMTSSSASPVCLSVLVQ
;
A
#
# COMPACT_ATOMS: atom_id res chain seq x y z
N MET A 1 9.84 14.74 10.78
CA MET A 1 9.55 14.10 12.08
C MET A 1 9.11 12.67 11.84
N SER A 2 9.99 11.69 12.03
CA SER A 2 9.53 10.30 12.27
C SER A 2 9.07 10.30 13.72
N GLN A 3 7.77 10.48 13.94
CA GLN A 3 7.21 10.28 15.27
C GLN A 3 7.17 8.77 15.52
N LYS A 4 8.17 8.27 16.25
CA LYS A 4 8.12 6.98 16.92
C LYS A 4 7.01 7.06 17.97
N PHE A 5 5.82 6.57 17.65
CA PHE A 5 4.70 6.52 18.58
C PHE A 5 4.89 5.37 19.58
N SER A 6 5.29 5.71 20.80
CA SER A 6 5.20 4.80 21.95
C SER A 6 3.87 5.03 22.65
N PHE A 7 2.96 4.05 22.60
CA PHE A 7 1.78 4.03 23.46
C PHE A 7 1.97 2.99 24.57
N ALA A 8 1.79 3.45 25.81
CA ALA A 8 1.82 2.63 27.01
C ALA A 8 0.62 1.67 27.03
N PHE A 9 0.88 0.38 27.20
CA PHE A 9 -0.12 -0.67 27.32
C PHE A 9 -0.73 -0.66 28.74
N GLY A 10 -2.02 -0.38 28.84
CA GLY A 10 -2.83 -0.73 30.01
C GLY A 10 -3.40 -2.13 29.82
N ALA A 11 -2.81 -3.12 30.47
CA ALA A 11 -3.34 -4.49 30.51
C ALA A 11 -4.51 -4.56 31.49
N ALA A 12 -5.72 -4.81 30.97
CA ALA A 12 -6.87 -5.21 31.78
C ALA A 12 -7.18 -6.68 31.49
N CYS A 13 -6.79 -7.56 32.40
CA CYS A 13 -7.14 -8.97 32.42
C CYS A 13 -8.65 -9.12 32.67
N VAL A 14 -9.37 -9.74 31.73
CA VAL A 14 -10.74 -10.25 31.97
C VAL A 14 -10.69 -11.77 31.89
N ALA A 15 -10.85 -12.41 33.04
CA ALA A 15 -10.98 -13.85 33.18
C ALA A 15 -12.38 -14.29 32.75
N VAL A 16 -12.47 -15.19 31.77
CA VAL A 16 -13.71 -15.85 31.37
C VAL A 16 -13.79 -17.19 32.09
N ALA A 17 -14.77 -17.31 33.00
CA ALA A 17 -15.10 -18.56 33.68
C ALA A 17 -15.92 -19.46 32.76
N LEU A 18 -15.40 -20.67 32.51
CA LEU A 18 -16.11 -21.78 31.88
C LEU A 18 -17.03 -22.44 32.90
N LEU A 19 -18.33 -22.49 32.62
CA LEU A 19 -19.28 -23.36 33.31
C LEU A 19 -19.76 -24.44 32.34
N ALA A 20 -19.15 -25.61 32.48
CA ALA A 20 -19.66 -26.87 31.95
C ALA A 20 -20.78 -27.38 32.86
N GLY A 21 -21.99 -27.53 32.32
CA GLY A 21 -23.10 -28.21 32.98
C GLY A 21 -23.36 -29.55 32.30
N CYS A 22 -23.02 -30.64 32.99
CA CYS A 22 -23.43 -32.00 32.67
C CYS A 22 -24.63 -32.37 33.54
N GLY A 23 -25.55 -33.17 32.98
CA GLY A 23 -26.68 -33.80 33.69
C GLY A 23 -27.93 -33.68 32.82
N GLY A 24 -28.71 -34.73 32.54
CA GLY A 24 -28.87 -36.05 33.14
C GLY A 24 -30.32 -36.45 32.80
N GLY A 25 -30.56 -37.70 32.42
CA GLY A 25 -31.77 -38.11 31.71
C GLY A 25 -33.05 -38.24 32.53
N GLY A 26 -34.11 -38.69 31.87
CA GLY A 26 -35.36 -39.13 32.53
C GLY A 26 -36.59 -38.98 31.63
N GLY A 27 -37.06 -40.08 31.06
CA GLY A 27 -38.30 -40.13 30.28
C GLY A 27 -39.56 -40.09 31.14
N GLY A 28 -40.69 -39.77 30.49
CA GLY A 28 -42.02 -39.86 31.06
C GLY A 28 -43.06 -39.28 30.10
N GLY A 29 -43.86 -40.16 29.48
CA GLY A 29 -44.94 -39.77 28.57
C GLY A 29 -46.14 -39.14 29.28
N GLY A 30 -46.88 -38.33 28.52
CA GLY A 30 -48.17 -37.77 28.92
C GLY A 30 -48.73 -36.92 27.79
N GLY A 31 -49.73 -37.46 27.09
CA GLY A 31 -50.40 -36.78 25.97
C GLY A 31 -51.29 -35.62 26.40
N GLY A 32 -51.40 -34.62 25.53
CA GLY A 32 -52.32 -33.49 25.69
C GLY A 32 -52.25 -32.51 24.51
N GLY A 33 -53.19 -32.67 23.57
CA GLY A 33 -53.66 -31.70 22.57
C GLY A 33 -52.74 -30.55 22.13
N GLY A 34 -51.99 -30.76 21.05
CA GLY A 34 -51.40 -29.70 20.24
C GLY A 34 -51.95 -29.79 18.81
N LEU A 35 -52.41 -28.66 18.28
CA LEU A 35 -52.87 -28.46 16.90
C LEU A 35 -51.91 -29.12 15.89
N PRO A 36 -52.38 -29.57 14.71
CA PRO A 36 -51.50 -30.18 13.72
C PRO A 36 -50.47 -29.14 13.26
N ILE A 37 -49.26 -29.24 13.80
CA ILE A 37 -48.09 -28.60 13.25
C ILE A 37 -47.89 -29.33 11.92
N GLY A 38 -48.26 -28.67 10.82
CA GLY A 38 -47.96 -29.16 9.49
C GLY A 38 -46.47 -29.48 9.37
N PRO A 39 -46.08 -30.34 8.42
CA PRO A 39 -44.67 -30.61 8.18
C PRO A 39 -43.91 -29.28 8.06
N PRO A 40 -42.66 -29.18 8.53
CA PRO A 40 -41.86 -27.97 8.34
C PRO A 40 -41.96 -27.60 6.87
N ILE A 41 -42.36 -26.36 6.58
CA ILE A 41 -42.41 -25.88 5.20
C ILE A 41 -40.97 -25.94 4.71
N VAL A 42 -40.65 -26.99 3.96
CA VAL A 42 -39.42 -27.07 3.20
C VAL A 42 -39.60 -26.04 2.09
N LEU A 43 -39.17 -24.80 2.36
CA LEU A 43 -39.14 -23.76 1.35
C LEU A 43 -38.16 -24.23 0.29
N ASN A 44 -38.69 -24.66 -0.86
CA ASN A 44 -37.84 -25.00 -1.99
C ASN A 44 -36.94 -23.78 -2.28
N PRO A 45 -35.62 -23.95 -2.36
CA PRO A 45 -34.73 -22.84 -2.65
C PRO A 45 -35.05 -22.26 -4.03
N VAL A 46 -35.00 -20.93 -4.12
CA VAL A 46 -35.17 -20.17 -5.35
C VAL A 46 -33.82 -19.63 -5.79
N ALA A 47 -33.51 -19.74 -7.08
CA ALA A 47 -32.32 -19.14 -7.65
C ALA A 47 -32.51 -17.61 -7.78
N LEU A 48 -31.65 -16.86 -7.10
CA LEU A 48 -31.53 -15.42 -7.23
C LEU A 48 -30.24 -15.11 -8.01
N SER A 49 -30.37 -14.37 -9.10
CA SER A 49 -29.24 -13.86 -9.87
C SER A 49 -29.27 -12.33 -9.96
N GLY A 50 -28.18 -11.72 -10.40
CA GLY A 50 -28.16 -10.30 -10.69
C GLY A 50 -26.79 -9.82 -11.07
N LYS A 51 -26.69 -8.53 -11.39
CA LYS A 51 -25.46 -7.83 -11.70
C LYS A 51 -25.25 -6.66 -10.75
N ALA A 52 -24.08 -6.61 -10.11
CA ALA A 52 -23.64 -5.47 -9.33
C ALA A 52 -22.73 -4.58 -10.19
N THR A 53 -23.02 -3.29 -10.22
CA THR A 53 -22.31 -2.30 -11.03
C THR A 53 -22.07 -1.01 -10.24
N TYR A 54 -21.14 -0.19 -10.69
CA TYR A 54 -20.88 1.14 -10.15
C TYR A 54 -20.64 2.16 -11.26
N ASP A 55 -20.93 3.42 -10.97
CA ASP A 55 -20.55 4.54 -11.81
C ASP A 55 -19.04 4.80 -11.72
N SER A 56 -18.32 4.63 -12.82
CA SER A 56 -16.91 4.95 -12.96
C SER A 56 -16.76 6.30 -13.66
N VAL A 57 -16.16 7.27 -12.97
CA VAL A 57 -15.83 8.58 -13.52
C VAL A 57 -14.37 8.57 -14.02
N PRO A 58 -14.10 8.81 -15.31
CA PRO A 58 -12.73 8.82 -15.83
C PRO A 58 -12.02 10.15 -15.55
N ASN A 59 -10.68 10.11 -15.54
CA ASN A 59 -9.81 11.24 -15.22
C ASN A 59 -8.59 11.34 -16.16
N ASP A 60 -8.78 11.21 -17.47
CA ASP A 60 -7.68 11.00 -18.44
C ASP A 60 -6.58 12.08 -18.44
N SER A 61 -6.90 13.31 -18.04
CA SER A 61 -5.97 14.46 -18.02
C SER A 61 -5.81 15.12 -16.65
N GLY A 62 -6.27 14.48 -15.57
CA GLY A 62 -6.28 15.05 -14.21
C GLY A 62 -7.70 15.32 -13.71
N PRO A 63 -8.47 16.20 -14.35
CA PRO A 63 -9.85 16.47 -13.95
C PRO A 63 -10.77 15.25 -14.06
N LEU A 64 -11.76 15.16 -13.15
CA LEU A 64 -12.85 14.19 -13.29
C LEU A 64 -13.84 14.60 -14.38
N LEU A 65 -14.14 13.66 -15.28
CA LEU A 65 -15.03 13.85 -16.43
C LEU A 65 -16.41 13.24 -16.15
N TYR A 66 -17.20 13.86 -15.28
CA TYR A 66 -18.53 13.35 -14.87
C TYR A 66 -19.51 13.12 -16.03
N ALA A 67 -19.43 13.94 -17.10
CA ALA A 67 -20.24 13.74 -18.31
C ALA A 67 -19.91 12.43 -19.04
N ASN A 68 -18.71 11.87 -18.82
CA ASN A 68 -18.22 10.63 -19.39
C ASN A 68 -18.31 9.46 -18.40
N THR A 69 -19.16 9.57 -17.38
CA THR A 69 -19.38 8.48 -16.43
C THR A 69 -19.85 7.22 -17.18
N THR A 70 -19.17 6.10 -16.91
CA THR A 70 -19.49 4.79 -17.49
C THR A 70 -19.88 3.81 -16.39
N VAL A 71 -20.72 2.83 -16.72
CA VAL A 71 -21.09 1.78 -15.79
C VAL A 71 -20.07 0.64 -15.87
N LYS A 72 -19.43 0.31 -14.75
CA LYS A 72 -18.47 -0.80 -14.64
C LYS A 72 -18.97 -1.88 -13.68
N PRO A 73 -18.53 -3.15 -13.86
CA PRO A 73 -18.90 -4.23 -12.95
C PRO A 73 -18.22 -4.07 -11.59
N VAL A 74 -18.92 -4.40 -10.51
CA VAL A 74 -18.28 -4.60 -9.20
C VAL A 74 -17.68 -6.00 -9.18
N ARG A 75 -16.36 -6.14 -9.29
CA ARG A 75 -15.67 -7.43 -9.48
C ARG A 75 -15.25 -8.09 -8.17
N GLY A 76 -15.51 -9.39 -8.00
CA GLY A 76 -15.03 -10.20 -6.88
C GLY A 76 -15.62 -9.84 -5.50
N ALA A 77 -16.61 -8.95 -5.44
CA ALA A 77 -17.14 -8.42 -4.20
C ALA A 77 -18.08 -9.42 -3.52
N THR A 78 -18.10 -9.38 -2.19
CA THR A 78 -18.96 -10.21 -1.36
C THR A 78 -20.42 -9.75 -1.48
N VAL A 79 -21.32 -10.68 -1.82
CA VAL A 79 -22.77 -10.46 -1.90
C VAL A 79 -23.44 -11.30 -0.84
N GLU A 80 -24.29 -10.69 -0.03
CA GLU A 80 -25.12 -11.40 0.93
C GLU A 80 -26.60 -11.13 0.68
N VAL A 81 -27.42 -12.12 1.00
CA VAL A 81 -28.87 -11.98 1.02
C VAL A 81 -29.30 -11.97 2.47
N LEU A 82 -30.04 -10.93 2.85
CA LEU A 82 -30.51 -10.70 4.20
C LEU A 82 -32.00 -10.95 4.31
N ASP A 83 -32.45 -11.48 5.43
CA ASP A 83 -33.85 -11.36 5.84
C ASP A 83 -34.18 -9.89 6.08
N ALA A 84 -35.20 -9.37 5.40
CA ALA A 84 -35.50 -7.94 5.43
C ALA A 84 -36.04 -7.45 6.78
N SER A 85 -36.49 -8.34 7.66
CA SER A 85 -37.04 -8.00 8.98
C SER A 85 -36.01 -8.08 10.09
N THR A 86 -35.11 -9.06 10.04
CA THR A 86 -34.12 -9.34 11.10
C THR A 86 -32.70 -8.95 10.72
N SER A 87 -32.43 -8.66 9.44
CA SER A 87 -31.08 -8.50 8.89
C SER A 87 -30.19 -9.74 9.05
N ALA A 88 -30.77 -10.91 9.33
CA ALA A 88 -30.03 -12.17 9.39
C ALA A 88 -29.52 -12.55 7.99
N GLN A 89 -28.26 -12.98 7.90
CA GLN A 89 -27.68 -13.46 6.64
C GLN A 89 -28.30 -14.83 6.27
N LEU A 90 -29.04 -14.86 5.17
CA LEU A 90 -29.68 -16.07 4.63
C LEU A 90 -28.78 -16.79 3.62
N ALA A 91 -27.98 -16.04 2.86
CA ALA A 91 -27.06 -16.59 1.89
C ALA A 91 -25.86 -15.67 1.63
N LEU A 92 -24.77 -16.24 1.10
CA LEU A 92 -23.52 -15.55 0.80
C LEU A 92 -22.95 -16.07 -0.54
N THR A 93 -22.49 -15.16 -1.40
CA THR A 93 -21.81 -15.47 -2.66
C THR A 93 -20.84 -14.33 -3.01
N THR A 94 -20.23 -14.36 -4.19
CA THR A 94 -19.40 -13.26 -4.70
C THR A 94 -19.80 -12.90 -6.13
N THR A 95 -19.50 -11.67 -6.55
CA THR A 95 -19.60 -11.31 -7.96
C THR A 95 -18.43 -11.88 -8.77
N ASP A 96 -18.67 -12.21 -10.03
CA ASP A 96 -17.63 -12.57 -11.01
C ASP A 96 -16.95 -11.33 -11.62
N ASP A 97 -16.05 -11.53 -12.59
CA ASP A 97 -15.35 -10.44 -13.30
C ASP A 97 -16.27 -9.54 -14.14
N ASN A 98 -17.48 -10.00 -14.43
CA ASN A 98 -18.52 -9.24 -15.11
C ASN A 98 -19.52 -8.61 -14.12
N GLY A 99 -19.30 -8.76 -12.81
CA GLY A 99 -20.18 -8.25 -11.76
C GLY A 99 -21.43 -9.10 -11.55
N ASN A 100 -21.56 -10.26 -12.20
CA ASN A 100 -22.72 -11.13 -12.02
C ASN A 100 -22.59 -11.93 -10.74
N TYR A 101 -23.70 -12.20 -10.07
CA TYR A 101 -23.78 -13.11 -8.95
C TYR A 101 -24.97 -14.06 -9.11
N THR A 102 -24.88 -15.22 -8.50
CA THR A 102 -25.98 -16.19 -8.39
C THR A 102 -25.92 -16.90 -7.05
N VAL A 103 -27.07 -17.08 -6.42
CA VAL A 103 -27.19 -17.67 -5.08
C VAL A 103 -28.57 -18.30 -4.90
N SER A 104 -28.66 -19.35 -4.09
CA SER A 104 -29.94 -19.96 -3.70
C SER A 104 -30.46 -19.32 -2.41
N VAL A 105 -31.75 -18.95 -2.39
CA VAL A 105 -32.39 -18.29 -1.24
C VAL A 105 -33.69 -19.00 -0.87
N PRO A 106 -34.19 -18.89 0.37
CA PRO A 106 -35.50 -19.45 0.73
C PRO A 106 -36.64 -18.83 -0.10
N ALA A 107 -37.56 -19.66 -0.60
CA ALA A 107 -38.77 -19.20 -1.30
C ALA A 107 -39.68 -18.34 -0.40
N ASN A 108 -40.52 -17.51 -1.02
CA ASN A 108 -41.60 -16.73 -0.41
C ASN A 108 -41.15 -15.95 0.84
N THR A 109 -39.90 -15.49 0.84
CA THR A 109 -39.25 -14.83 1.96
C THR A 109 -39.01 -13.37 1.58
N ASN A 110 -39.26 -12.45 2.51
CA ASN A 110 -38.96 -11.04 2.30
C ASN A 110 -37.46 -10.81 2.55
N ILE A 111 -36.73 -10.46 1.50
CA ILE A 111 -35.26 -10.39 1.51
C ILE A 111 -34.76 -9.05 0.98
N ALA A 112 -33.49 -8.74 1.27
CA ALA A 112 -32.74 -7.67 0.63
C ALA A 112 -31.37 -8.21 0.18
N VAL A 113 -30.85 -7.69 -0.93
CA VAL A 113 -29.49 -8.02 -1.40
C VAL A 113 -28.55 -6.91 -0.96
N ARG A 114 -27.43 -7.26 -0.34
CA ARG A 114 -26.37 -6.32 0.04
C ARG A 114 -25.05 -6.74 -0.59
N VAL A 115 -24.41 -5.80 -1.29
CA VAL A 115 -23.06 -5.97 -1.85
C VAL A 115 -22.10 -5.20 -0.96
N ARG A 116 -21.13 -5.89 -0.37
CA ARG A 116 -20.11 -5.30 0.50
C ARG A 116 -18.92 -4.86 -0.34
N ALA A 117 -18.29 -3.74 0.02
CA ALA A 117 -16.99 -3.35 -0.51
C ALA A 117 -15.88 -4.22 0.11
N GLN A 118 -15.92 -5.51 -0.18
CA GLN A 118 -15.08 -6.54 0.42
C GLN A 118 -14.74 -7.63 -0.59
N LEU A 119 -13.45 -7.94 -0.74
CA LEU A 119 -12.93 -9.07 -1.50
C LEU A 119 -12.45 -10.13 -0.51
N THR A 120 -12.98 -11.35 -0.62
CA THR A 120 -12.54 -12.48 0.23
C THR A 120 -12.28 -13.69 -0.66
N ARG A 121 -11.11 -14.30 -0.51
CA ARG A 121 -10.79 -15.58 -1.14
C ARG A 121 -9.90 -16.41 -0.22
N THR A 122 -10.33 -17.64 0.05
CA THR A 122 -9.61 -18.62 0.87
C THR A 122 -9.34 -19.90 0.06
N GLY A 123 -8.46 -20.76 0.56
CA GLY A 123 -8.14 -22.06 -0.06
C GLY A 123 -6.71 -22.16 -0.59
N PRO A 124 -6.39 -23.22 -1.34
CA PRO A 124 -5.01 -23.58 -1.72
C PRO A 124 -4.41 -22.75 -2.87
N GLY A 125 -5.20 -21.87 -3.49
CA GLY A 125 -4.74 -20.96 -4.55
C GLY A 125 -4.40 -19.57 -4.03
N ALA A 126 -4.60 -18.56 -4.86
CA ALA A 126 -4.53 -17.18 -4.41
C ALA A 126 -5.52 -16.92 -3.26
N THR A 127 -5.05 -16.22 -2.23
CA THR A 127 -5.86 -15.83 -1.07
C THR A 127 -5.80 -14.34 -0.84
N TRP A 128 -6.90 -13.73 -0.42
CA TRP A 128 -6.96 -12.32 -0.06
C TRP A 128 -8.10 -12.02 0.89
N ASP A 129 -7.92 -10.97 1.68
CA ASP A 129 -8.95 -10.33 2.50
C ASP A 129 -8.74 -8.82 2.41
N VAL A 130 -9.62 -8.16 1.65
CA VAL A 130 -9.58 -6.73 1.39
C VAL A 130 -10.93 -6.13 1.73
N THR A 131 -10.91 -4.98 2.40
CA THR A 131 -12.14 -4.26 2.76
C THR A 131 -11.98 -2.76 2.56
N VAL A 132 -13.03 -2.08 2.09
CA VAL A 132 -13.11 -0.61 2.10
C VAL A 132 -14.03 -0.17 3.24
N ARG A 133 -13.50 0.66 4.14
CA ARG A 133 -14.14 1.08 5.40
C ARG A 133 -14.16 2.59 5.55
N ASP A 134 -15.07 3.07 6.38
CA ASP A 134 -15.18 4.47 6.78
C ASP A 134 -14.48 4.68 8.12
N ASN A 135 -13.25 5.20 8.08
CA ASN A 135 -12.47 5.52 9.27
C ASN A 135 -13.13 6.60 10.16
N THR A 136 -14.05 7.38 9.61
CA THR A 136 -14.78 8.42 10.35
C THR A 136 -16.08 7.94 10.96
N ARG A 137 -16.42 6.66 10.75
CA ARG A 137 -17.59 5.99 11.33
C ARG A 137 -17.21 4.66 11.98
N SER A 138 -16.23 4.72 12.89
CA SER A 138 -15.77 3.55 13.66
C SER A 138 -15.40 2.36 12.77
N ASP A 139 -14.69 2.65 11.67
CA ASP A 139 -14.23 1.68 10.68
C ASP A 139 -15.37 0.85 10.03
N ALA A 140 -16.57 1.43 9.90
CA ALA A 140 -17.73 0.74 9.31
C ALA A 140 -17.44 0.29 7.86
N LEU A 141 -17.78 -0.96 7.53
CA LEU A 141 -17.63 -1.51 6.19
C LEU A 141 -18.65 -0.87 5.23
N TYR A 142 -18.20 -0.40 4.07
CA TYR A 142 -19.10 0.10 3.04
C TYR A 142 -19.88 -1.02 2.37
N SER A 143 -21.13 -0.71 2.01
CA SER A 143 -21.99 -1.59 1.23
C SER A 143 -23.08 -0.80 0.50
N MET A 144 -23.63 -1.38 -0.57
CA MET A 144 -24.90 -0.96 -1.17
C MET A 144 -25.94 -2.04 -0.92
N GLN A 145 -27.21 -1.66 -0.75
CA GLN A 145 -28.29 -2.59 -0.47
C GLN A 145 -29.53 -2.24 -1.29
N SER A 146 -30.23 -3.26 -1.79
CA SER A 146 -31.52 -3.11 -2.44
C SER A 146 -32.62 -2.71 -1.44
N ALA A 147 -33.75 -2.21 -1.96
CA ALA A 147 -35.00 -2.28 -1.22
C ALA A 147 -35.37 -3.75 -0.91
N SER A 148 -36.25 -3.97 0.07
CA SER A 148 -36.76 -5.31 0.36
C SER A 148 -37.72 -5.79 -0.73
N PHE A 149 -37.71 -7.09 -1.01
CA PHE A 149 -38.59 -7.74 -1.98
C PHE A 149 -38.86 -9.20 -1.61
N SER A 150 -39.97 -9.75 -2.09
CA SER A 150 -40.24 -11.19 -1.94
C SER A 150 -39.39 -12.01 -2.92
N SER A 151 -38.75 -13.06 -2.43
CA SER A 151 -38.05 -14.06 -3.25
C SER A 151 -39.01 -14.90 -4.12
N GLY A 152 -40.31 -14.89 -3.83
CA GLY A 152 -41.31 -15.65 -4.58
C GLY A 152 -41.02 -17.16 -4.61
N SER A 153 -41.59 -17.87 -5.59
CA SER A 153 -41.42 -19.32 -5.75
C SER A 153 -40.69 -19.73 -7.03
N ALA A 154 -40.27 -18.77 -7.85
CA ALA A 154 -39.59 -18.98 -9.12
C ALA A 154 -38.32 -18.12 -9.20
N ALA A 155 -37.37 -18.52 -10.05
CA ALA A 155 -36.11 -17.80 -10.21
C ALA A 155 -36.32 -16.32 -10.55
N LEU A 156 -35.47 -15.46 -9.99
CA LEU A 156 -35.61 -14.01 -10.12
C LEU A 156 -34.26 -13.29 -10.21
N THR A 157 -34.31 -12.09 -10.77
CA THR A 157 -33.14 -11.24 -10.99
C THR A 157 -33.23 -9.95 -10.17
N ARG A 158 -32.13 -9.54 -9.55
CA ARG A 158 -31.99 -8.26 -8.84
C ARG A 158 -30.64 -7.62 -9.12
N ASP A 159 -30.65 -6.61 -9.95
CA ASP A 159 -29.45 -5.83 -10.22
C ASP A 159 -29.27 -4.74 -9.16
N LEU A 160 -28.01 -4.40 -8.89
CA LEU A 160 -27.65 -3.28 -8.03
C LEU A 160 -26.68 -2.37 -8.78
N ARG A 161 -26.90 -1.05 -8.64
CA ARG A 161 -26.02 -0.03 -9.18
C ARG A 161 -25.64 0.93 -8.06
N ALA A 162 -24.35 1.15 -7.91
CA ALA A 162 -23.79 2.17 -7.04
C ALA A 162 -23.61 3.46 -7.85
N ASP A 163 -24.44 4.47 -7.57
CA ASP A 163 -24.38 5.76 -8.25
C ASP A 163 -23.20 6.61 -7.72
N SER A 164 -22.66 7.48 -8.57
CA SER A 164 -21.57 8.40 -8.20
C SER A 164 -21.98 9.45 -7.16
N GLY A 165 -23.28 9.77 -7.09
CA GLY A 165 -23.81 10.87 -6.27
C GLY A 165 -23.63 12.26 -6.88
N TRP A 166 -23.05 12.37 -8.08
CA TRP A 166 -22.84 13.66 -8.75
C TRP A 166 -24.15 14.24 -9.29
N GLY A 167 -24.47 15.47 -8.90
CA GLY A 167 -25.70 16.19 -9.26
C GLY A 167 -25.57 17.16 -10.43
N GLY A 168 -24.40 17.23 -11.08
CA GLY A 168 -24.13 18.11 -12.23
C GLY A 168 -23.22 19.30 -11.91
N SER A 169 -23.32 19.88 -10.71
CA SER A 169 -22.48 21.00 -10.26
C SER A 169 -21.67 20.71 -8.99
N GLY A 170 -21.94 19.57 -8.35
CA GLY A 170 -21.40 19.12 -7.06
C GLY A 170 -22.04 17.78 -6.69
N TYR A 171 -21.56 17.15 -5.64
CA TYR A 171 -22.18 15.95 -5.07
C TYR A 171 -23.46 16.32 -4.30
N SER A 172 -24.61 15.86 -4.80
CA SER A 172 -25.92 16.07 -4.16
C SER A 172 -26.51 14.77 -3.58
N GLY A 173 -25.96 13.62 -3.97
CA GLY A 173 -26.32 12.30 -3.46
C GLY A 173 -25.18 11.65 -2.68
N THR A 174 -25.48 10.50 -2.07
CA THR A 174 -24.43 9.67 -1.47
C THR A 174 -23.52 9.13 -2.56
N ARG A 175 -22.20 9.21 -2.36
CA ARG A 175 -21.17 8.70 -3.28
C ARG A 175 -21.04 7.18 -3.15
N VAL A 176 -22.11 6.43 -3.48
CA VAL A 176 -22.16 4.97 -3.28
C VAL A 176 -21.10 4.25 -4.13
N ALA A 177 -20.79 4.78 -5.32
CA ALA A 177 -19.78 4.22 -6.22
C ALA A 177 -18.35 4.27 -5.67
N ALA A 178 -18.02 5.27 -4.84
CA ALA A 178 -16.65 5.53 -4.40
C ALA A 178 -15.95 4.31 -3.77
N PRO A 179 -16.50 3.63 -2.73
CA PRO A 179 -15.84 2.47 -2.15
C PRO A 179 -15.69 1.30 -3.14
N PHE A 180 -16.57 1.18 -4.15
CA PHE A 180 -16.45 0.13 -5.17
C PHE A 180 -15.42 0.48 -6.25
N ALA A 181 -15.26 1.75 -6.61
CA ALA A 181 -14.18 2.22 -7.49
C ALA A 181 -12.79 2.01 -6.86
N VAL A 182 -12.68 2.29 -5.55
CA VAL A 182 -11.47 1.97 -4.77
C VAL A 182 -11.19 0.47 -4.77
N LEU A 183 -12.19 -0.35 -4.46
CA LEU A 183 -12.06 -1.81 -4.45
C LEU A 183 -11.66 -2.38 -5.81
N ASP A 184 -12.19 -1.81 -6.90
CA ASP A 184 -11.91 -2.21 -8.27
C ASP A 184 -10.45 -1.96 -8.68
N THR A 185 -9.89 -0.83 -8.23
CA THR A 185 -8.46 -0.51 -8.43
C THR A 185 -7.56 -1.51 -7.68
N VAL A 186 -7.92 -1.86 -6.45
CA VAL A 186 -7.22 -2.89 -5.67
C VAL A 186 -7.33 -4.26 -6.34
N TYR A 187 -8.52 -4.64 -6.81
CA TYR A 187 -8.72 -5.90 -7.56
C TYR A 187 -7.83 -5.95 -8.80
N THR A 188 -7.78 -4.87 -9.59
CA THR A 188 -6.93 -4.74 -10.77
C THR A 188 -5.45 -4.95 -10.45
N SER A 189 -4.98 -4.32 -9.36
CA SER A 189 -3.59 -4.46 -8.91
C SER A 189 -3.26 -5.90 -8.48
N MET A 190 -4.17 -6.56 -7.78
CA MET A 190 -4.03 -7.99 -7.44
C MET A 190 -4.00 -8.87 -8.69
N GLN A 191 -4.89 -8.65 -9.66
CA GLN A 191 -4.89 -9.42 -10.92
C GLN A 191 -3.57 -9.25 -11.68
N LYS A 192 -2.95 -8.06 -11.66
CA LYS A 192 -1.64 -7.86 -12.28
C LYS A 192 -0.57 -8.76 -11.65
N VAL A 193 -0.53 -8.87 -10.32
CA VAL A 193 0.39 -9.80 -9.64
C VAL A 193 0.06 -11.25 -9.98
N LEU A 194 -1.21 -11.64 -9.97
CA LEU A 194 -1.64 -13.00 -10.29
C LEU A 194 -1.31 -13.42 -11.72
N SER A 195 -1.19 -12.47 -12.65
CA SER A 195 -0.79 -12.76 -14.04
C SER A 195 0.62 -13.36 -14.15
N VAL A 196 1.49 -13.13 -13.15
CA VAL A 196 2.87 -13.66 -13.10
C VAL A 196 3.12 -14.58 -11.90
N ALA A 197 2.29 -14.50 -10.86
CA ALA A 197 2.34 -15.32 -9.65
C ALA A 197 0.93 -15.77 -9.20
N PRO A 198 0.31 -16.77 -9.88
CA PRO A 198 -1.09 -17.17 -9.67
C PRO A 198 -1.43 -17.73 -8.28
N ALA A 199 -0.42 -18.15 -7.51
CA ALA A 199 -0.59 -18.70 -6.16
C ALA A 199 -0.28 -17.69 -5.05
N SER A 200 -0.21 -16.39 -5.36
CA SER A 200 0.11 -15.34 -4.39
C SER A 200 -0.90 -15.29 -3.25
N ALA A 201 -0.40 -15.34 -2.01
CA ALA A 201 -1.17 -15.07 -0.81
C ALA A 201 -1.02 -13.60 -0.42
N PHE A 202 -2.09 -12.82 -0.60
CA PHE A 202 -2.13 -11.40 -0.27
C PHE A 202 -2.44 -11.23 1.22
N PRO A 203 -1.55 -10.61 2.02
CA PRO A 203 -1.86 -10.25 3.39
C PRO A 203 -3.07 -9.31 3.46
N VAL A 204 -3.81 -9.35 4.57
CA VAL A 204 -4.98 -8.49 4.81
C VAL A 204 -4.67 -7.03 4.49
N LEU A 205 -5.57 -6.38 3.74
CA LEU A 205 -5.52 -4.95 3.43
C LEU A 205 -6.83 -4.26 3.83
N LYS A 206 -6.72 -3.21 4.65
CA LYS A 206 -7.85 -2.34 4.95
C LYS A 206 -7.67 -1.03 4.20
N VAL A 207 -8.59 -0.69 3.32
CA VAL A 207 -8.62 0.61 2.67
C VAL A 207 -9.66 1.47 3.39
N PHE A 208 -9.31 2.69 3.74
CA PHE A 208 -10.14 3.63 4.45
C PHE A 208 -10.41 4.82 3.55
N TRP A 209 -11.68 5.02 3.21
CA TRP A 209 -12.12 6.16 2.43
C TRP A 209 -13.27 6.83 3.19
N SER A 210 -13.38 8.14 3.09
CA SER A 210 -14.52 8.90 3.63
C SER A 210 -14.59 10.25 2.94
N VAL A 211 -15.80 10.78 2.81
CA VAL A 211 -16.02 12.18 2.39
C VAL A 211 -15.40 13.21 3.35
N ASN A 212 -15.06 12.77 4.56
CA ASN A 212 -14.41 13.56 5.59
C ASN A 212 -12.87 13.46 5.54
N ASN A 213 -12.32 12.52 4.77
CA ASN A 213 -10.87 12.41 4.59
C ASN A 213 -10.38 13.61 3.78
N ALA A 214 -9.71 14.54 4.45
CA ALA A 214 -9.29 15.82 3.91
C ALA A 214 -7.84 16.13 4.28
N PRO A 215 -7.08 16.82 3.41
CA PRO A 215 -5.71 17.25 3.69
C PRO A 215 -5.62 18.01 5.01
N SER A 216 -4.69 17.62 5.88
CA SER A 216 -4.43 18.29 7.15
C SER A 216 -2.97 18.14 7.59
N ASP A 217 -2.41 19.19 8.19
CA ASP A 217 -1.06 19.15 8.79
C ASP A 217 -0.98 18.20 9.99
N GLY A 218 -2.10 18.00 10.69
CA GLY A 218 -2.24 17.08 11.82
C GLY A 218 -2.94 15.78 11.42
N ILE A 219 -2.46 14.65 11.92
CA ILE A 219 -3.10 13.35 11.66
C ILE A 219 -4.09 13.03 12.78
N ASN A 220 -5.37 12.92 12.41
CA ASN A 220 -6.41 12.28 13.21
C ASN A 220 -7.27 11.40 12.29
N LEU A 221 -6.88 10.13 12.22
CA LEU A 221 -7.49 9.13 11.34
C LEU A 221 -8.99 8.96 11.61
N SER A 222 -9.43 9.03 12.87
CA SER A 222 -10.85 8.91 13.22
C SER A 222 -11.70 10.12 12.83
N ALA A 223 -11.07 11.28 12.63
CA ALA A 223 -11.74 12.51 12.21
C ALA A 223 -11.62 12.79 10.71
N GLY A 224 -10.90 11.94 9.96
CA GLY A 224 -10.61 12.15 8.54
C GLY A 224 -9.54 13.22 8.28
N GLN A 225 -8.79 13.63 9.30
CA GLN A 225 -7.65 14.54 9.12
C GLN A 225 -6.46 13.70 8.67
N ILE A 226 -6.23 13.65 7.36
CA ILE A 226 -5.13 12.90 6.74
C ILE A 226 -4.32 13.86 5.86
N GLY A 227 -3.00 13.74 5.83
CA GLY A 227 -2.17 14.71 5.07
C GLY A 227 -2.35 14.61 3.55
N THR A 228 -2.38 13.38 3.05
CA THR A 228 -2.56 12.97 1.65
C THR A 228 -3.25 11.60 1.65
N THR A 229 -3.58 11.03 0.49
CA THR A 229 -3.73 9.58 0.36
C THR A 229 -2.39 8.90 0.64
N PHE A 230 -2.38 7.84 1.45
CA PHE A 230 -1.14 7.17 1.86
C PHE A 230 -1.35 5.72 2.31
N PHE A 231 -0.32 4.90 2.10
CA PHE A 231 -0.13 3.58 2.66
C PHE A 231 0.61 3.65 4.00
N PHE A 232 0.24 2.76 4.92
CA PHE A 232 1.03 2.48 6.11
C PHE A 232 0.84 1.03 6.58
N ASN A 233 1.90 0.48 7.18
CA ASN A 233 1.84 -0.82 7.85
C ASN A 233 1.89 -0.61 9.37
N SER A 234 0.76 -0.83 10.04
CA SER A 234 0.62 -0.65 11.49
C SER A 234 1.04 -1.89 12.30
N GLY A 235 1.80 -2.81 11.68
CA GLY A 235 2.22 -4.06 12.30
C GLY A 235 1.02 -4.92 12.66
N SER A 236 0.66 -4.93 13.95
CA SER A 236 -0.47 -5.73 14.47
C SER A 236 -1.83 -5.38 13.88
N ASN A 237 -2.08 -4.11 13.49
CA ASN A 237 -3.36 -3.71 12.86
C ASN A 237 -3.43 -4.02 11.35
N GLY A 238 -2.33 -4.53 10.79
CA GLY A 238 -2.19 -4.91 9.40
C GLY A 238 -1.77 -3.76 8.48
N ARG A 239 -1.89 -4.03 7.18
CA ARG A 239 -1.60 -3.08 6.10
C ARG A 239 -2.84 -2.27 5.80
N GLN A 240 -2.65 -0.97 5.63
CA GLN A 240 -3.74 -0.01 5.57
C GLN A 240 -3.44 1.07 4.53
N ILE A 241 -4.47 1.52 3.79
CA ILE A 241 -4.41 2.66 2.88
C ILE A 241 -5.50 3.64 3.31
N TYR A 242 -5.16 4.92 3.51
CA TYR A 242 -6.16 5.99 3.66
C TYR A 242 -6.27 6.76 2.37
N VAL A 243 -7.49 6.99 1.91
CA VAL A 243 -7.83 7.64 0.65
C VAL A 243 -8.59 8.92 0.94
N LEU A 244 -8.15 10.04 0.35
CA LEU A 244 -8.83 11.33 0.40
C LEU A 244 -10.19 11.25 -0.31
N GLY A 245 -11.14 12.06 0.17
CA GLY A 245 -12.50 12.08 -0.37
C GLY A 245 -13.18 13.43 -0.21
N LYS A 246 -12.43 14.49 0.07
CA LYS A 246 -12.99 15.81 0.34
C LYS A 246 -13.30 16.55 -0.95
N GLU A 247 -14.59 16.63 -1.27
CA GLU A 247 -15.09 17.43 -2.39
C GLU A 247 -14.49 18.84 -2.40
N ASP A 248 -14.21 19.32 -3.61
CA ASP A 248 -13.64 20.63 -3.96
C ASP A 248 -12.22 20.91 -3.43
N VAL A 249 -11.64 19.94 -2.74
CA VAL A 249 -10.25 20.01 -2.25
C VAL A 249 -9.43 18.96 -2.98
N ASP A 250 -9.71 17.68 -2.71
CA ASP A 250 -8.94 16.54 -3.18
C ASP A 250 -9.77 15.25 -2.98
N THR A 251 -10.05 14.54 -4.08
CA THR A 251 -10.90 13.34 -4.05
C THR A 251 -10.28 12.21 -4.85
N ASP A 252 -9.82 11.18 -4.16
CA ASP A 252 -9.03 10.13 -4.80
C ASP A 252 -9.83 8.88 -5.17
N GLU A 253 -11.11 8.78 -4.81
CA GLU A 253 -11.90 7.55 -5.03
C GLU A 253 -12.01 7.10 -6.50
N PHE A 254 -11.90 8.04 -7.44
CA PHE A 254 -11.88 7.77 -8.88
C PHE A 254 -10.49 7.95 -9.49
N ASP A 255 -9.51 8.39 -8.70
CA ASP A 255 -8.13 8.55 -9.11
C ASP A 255 -7.38 7.22 -8.96
N ALA A 256 -7.73 6.30 -9.86
CA ALA A 256 -7.17 4.95 -9.86
C ALA A 256 -5.62 4.93 -9.78
N PRO A 257 -4.86 5.82 -10.46
CA PRO A 257 -3.41 5.85 -10.30
C PRO A 257 -2.92 6.15 -8.88
N VAL A 258 -3.61 7.02 -8.12
CA VAL A 258 -3.26 7.36 -6.73
C VAL A 258 -3.47 6.14 -5.83
N ILE A 259 -4.62 5.48 -5.94
CA ILE A 259 -4.91 4.26 -5.17
C ILE A 259 -3.95 3.13 -5.55
N ALA A 260 -3.64 2.99 -6.85
CA ALA A 260 -2.69 1.99 -7.32
C ALA A 260 -1.27 2.29 -6.81
N HIS A 261 -0.83 3.55 -6.75
CA HIS A 261 0.46 3.94 -6.17
C HIS A 261 0.59 3.47 -4.73
N GLU A 262 -0.41 3.75 -3.88
CA GLU A 262 -0.41 3.27 -2.50
C GLU A 262 -0.48 1.74 -2.40
N TRP A 263 -1.18 1.10 -3.33
CA TRP A 263 -1.13 -0.35 -3.45
C TRP A 263 0.27 -0.85 -3.83
N GLY A 264 1.06 -0.06 -4.57
CA GLY A 264 2.47 -0.33 -4.85
C GLY A 264 3.31 -0.42 -3.57
N HIS A 265 3.07 0.45 -2.58
CA HIS A 265 3.71 0.33 -1.27
C HIS A 265 3.20 -0.88 -0.48
N TYR A 266 1.90 -1.19 -0.56
CA TYR A 266 1.36 -2.45 -0.05
C TYR A 266 2.10 -3.65 -0.66
N TYR A 267 2.34 -3.65 -1.97
CA TYR A 267 3.09 -4.70 -2.66
C TYR A 267 4.50 -4.85 -2.09
N GLN A 268 5.22 -3.73 -1.91
CA GLN A 268 6.57 -3.80 -1.35
C GLN A 268 6.56 -4.39 0.05
N SER A 269 5.60 -3.95 0.87
CA SER A 269 5.40 -4.44 2.23
C SER A 269 5.01 -5.92 2.28
N ALA A 270 4.19 -6.40 1.33
CA ALA A 270 3.64 -7.75 1.31
C ALA A 270 4.60 -8.80 0.74
N PHE A 271 5.27 -8.46 -0.37
CA PHE A 271 6.00 -9.44 -1.19
C PHE A 271 7.49 -9.17 -1.30
N SER A 272 7.92 -7.94 -1.02
CA SER A 272 9.29 -7.47 -1.25
C SER A 272 9.93 -7.02 0.07
N ARG A 273 10.71 -5.94 -0.01
CA ARG A 273 11.30 -5.15 1.06
C ARG A 273 11.20 -3.68 0.66
N ASP A 274 10.96 -2.82 1.64
CA ASP A 274 11.10 -1.38 1.54
C ASP A 274 11.77 -0.86 2.81
N ASP A 275 12.89 -0.15 2.66
CA ASP A 275 13.61 0.50 3.76
C ASP A 275 13.36 2.02 3.78
N SER A 276 12.39 2.50 2.99
CA SER A 276 12.01 3.90 2.93
C SER A 276 11.68 4.46 4.31
N ILE A 277 12.11 5.70 4.54
CA ILE A 277 11.76 6.48 5.73
C ILE A 277 10.45 7.26 5.59
N GLY A 278 9.83 7.20 4.41
CA GLY A 278 8.62 7.96 4.07
C GLY A 278 8.78 9.47 4.27
N GLY A 279 7.65 10.15 4.50
CA GLY A 279 7.57 11.57 4.81
C GLY A 279 7.35 12.46 3.59
N GLY A 280 7.06 13.74 3.86
CA GLY A 280 6.70 14.71 2.82
C GLY A 280 7.76 14.85 1.73
N HIS A 281 7.31 14.84 0.48
CA HIS A 281 8.14 14.97 -0.70
C HIS A 281 7.34 15.50 -1.90
N SER A 282 8.04 15.79 -2.98
CA SER A 282 7.49 16.17 -4.27
C SER A 282 8.37 15.64 -5.41
N MET A 283 7.82 15.63 -6.62
CA MET A 283 8.50 15.20 -7.86
C MET A 283 9.80 15.95 -8.18
N ASP A 284 9.94 17.17 -7.64
CA ASP A 284 11.12 18.01 -7.85
C ASP A 284 12.22 17.78 -6.81
N ASP A 285 11.92 17.06 -5.73
CA ASP A 285 12.88 16.82 -4.66
C ASP A 285 14.01 15.89 -5.08
N ARG A 286 15.16 16.11 -4.43
CA ARG A 286 16.25 15.15 -4.41
C ARG A 286 16.18 14.40 -3.08
N LEU A 287 15.83 13.13 -3.15
CA LEU A 287 15.43 12.31 -2.01
C LEU A 287 16.56 11.40 -1.54
N ASP A 288 16.43 10.91 -0.31
CA ASP A 288 17.16 9.72 0.13
C ASP A 288 16.88 8.55 -0.82
N ARG A 289 17.91 7.75 -1.11
CA ARG A 289 17.83 6.70 -2.15
C ARG A 289 16.74 5.66 -1.90
N ARG A 290 16.42 5.40 -0.62
CA ARG A 290 15.38 4.45 -0.21
C ARG A 290 14.00 4.99 -0.53
N LEU A 291 13.79 6.29 -0.24
CA LEU A 291 12.55 6.98 -0.56
C LEU A 291 12.38 7.16 -2.07
N ALA A 292 13.41 7.64 -2.78
CA ALA A 292 13.36 7.78 -4.25
C ALA A 292 12.98 6.46 -4.94
N PHE A 293 13.50 5.33 -4.44
CA PHE A 293 13.17 4.03 -4.97
C PHE A 293 11.73 3.61 -4.65
N SER A 294 11.28 3.81 -3.41
CA SER A 294 9.92 3.47 -2.98
C SER A 294 8.85 4.27 -3.71
N GLU A 295 8.98 5.60 -3.77
CA GLU A 295 8.02 6.47 -4.45
C GLU A 295 8.07 6.29 -5.97
N GLY A 296 9.26 6.12 -6.55
CA GLY A 296 9.40 5.80 -7.97
C GLY A 296 8.77 4.45 -8.33
N TRP A 297 8.82 3.47 -7.43
CA TRP A 297 8.11 2.21 -7.58
C TRP A 297 6.59 2.41 -7.51
N GLY A 298 6.07 3.14 -6.52
CA GLY A 298 4.63 3.43 -6.41
C GLY A 298 4.09 4.04 -7.72
N ASN A 299 4.79 5.05 -8.24
CA ASN A 299 4.41 5.73 -9.46
C ASN A 299 4.45 4.79 -10.67
N ALA A 300 5.56 4.06 -10.87
CA ALA A 300 5.67 3.10 -11.96
C ALA A 300 4.60 1.99 -11.86
N TRP A 301 4.37 1.48 -10.65
CA TRP A 301 3.39 0.43 -10.39
C TRP A 301 1.98 0.86 -10.78
N SER A 302 1.59 2.12 -10.50
CA SER A 302 0.29 2.64 -10.92
C SER A 302 0.05 2.43 -12.42
N GLY A 303 1.05 2.73 -13.25
CA GLY A 303 0.98 2.52 -14.70
C GLY A 303 1.11 1.05 -15.13
N ILE A 304 1.92 0.25 -14.42
CA ILE A 304 2.08 -1.19 -14.69
C ILE A 304 0.78 -1.94 -14.44
N ALA A 305 0.10 -1.65 -13.32
CA ALA A 305 -1.15 -2.29 -12.92
C ALA A 305 -2.34 -1.85 -13.77
N LEU A 306 -2.45 -0.55 -14.07
CA LEU A 306 -3.57 0.03 -14.81
C LEU A 306 -3.34 0.06 -16.33
N GLU A 307 -2.16 -0.37 -16.78
CA GLU A 307 -1.76 -0.41 -18.20
C GLU A 307 -1.87 0.96 -18.90
N ARG A 308 -1.48 2.02 -18.19
CA ARG A 308 -1.47 3.41 -18.67
C ARG A 308 -0.13 4.10 -18.34
N SER A 309 0.17 5.18 -19.06
CA SER A 309 1.41 5.95 -18.88
C SER A 309 1.20 7.28 -18.14
N ASN A 310 -0.04 7.64 -17.82
CA ASN A 310 -0.38 8.89 -17.16
C ASN A 310 -0.84 8.63 -15.72
N TYR A 311 -0.11 9.20 -14.77
CA TYR A 311 -0.55 9.35 -13.38
C TYR A 311 -1.35 10.65 -13.28
N VAL A 312 -2.51 10.59 -12.61
CA VAL A 312 -3.48 11.68 -12.54
C VAL A 312 -4.13 11.68 -11.16
N ASP A 313 -4.36 12.87 -10.64
CA ASP A 313 -4.87 13.20 -9.32
C ASP A 313 -5.79 14.42 -9.47
N SER A 314 -7.05 14.25 -9.10
CA SER A 314 -8.14 15.20 -9.28
C SER A 314 -8.38 16.02 -8.02
N LYS A 315 -8.34 17.34 -8.18
CA LYS A 315 -8.38 18.28 -7.05
C LYS A 315 -9.10 19.57 -7.38
N LEU A 316 -9.17 20.48 -6.41
CA LEU A 316 -9.78 21.81 -6.53
C LEU A 316 -11.31 21.75 -6.76
N PRO A 317 -12.01 22.89 -6.81
CA PRO A 317 -13.46 22.91 -6.99
C PRO A 317 -13.93 22.13 -8.22
N GLN A 318 -14.99 21.34 -8.01
CA GLN A 318 -15.60 20.42 -8.96
C GLN A 318 -14.64 19.35 -9.49
N GLN A 319 -13.53 19.10 -8.79
CA GLN A 319 -12.47 18.15 -9.19
C GLN A 319 -11.93 18.48 -10.59
N ARG A 320 -11.87 19.79 -10.91
CA ARG A 320 -11.42 20.30 -12.22
C ARG A 320 -9.94 20.66 -12.28
N GLY A 321 -9.23 20.54 -11.16
CA GLY A 321 -7.79 20.68 -11.06
C GLY A 321 -7.09 19.32 -11.19
N GLY A 322 -5.79 19.38 -11.48
CA GLY A 322 -4.97 18.21 -11.75
C GLY A 322 -4.24 18.35 -13.08
N SER A 323 -3.16 17.61 -13.24
CA SER A 323 -2.43 17.51 -14.50
C SER A 323 -1.77 16.14 -14.58
N PRO A 324 -1.65 15.55 -15.79
CA PRO A 324 -1.09 14.23 -15.91
C PRO A 324 0.43 14.29 -15.76
N LEU A 325 0.99 13.39 -14.97
CA LEU A 325 2.41 13.06 -14.96
C LEU A 325 2.65 11.90 -15.94
N ASP A 326 3.62 12.07 -16.84
CA ASP A 326 4.04 11.03 -17.79
C ASP A 326 5.05 10.08 -17.13
N LEU A 327 4.59 8.87 -16.83
CA LEU A 327 5.37 7.79 -16.21
C LEU A 327 6.53 7.30 -17.09
N SER A 328 6.51 7.59 -18.40
CA SER A 328 7.58 7.17 -19.31
C SER A 328 8.80 8.09 -19.27
N ARG A 329 8.69 9.25 -18.61
CA ARG A 329 9.68 10.32 -18.67
C ARG A 329 10.29 10.60 -17.30
N GLY A 330 11.63 10.66 -17.28
CA GLY A 330 12.39 11.16 -16.15
C GLY A 330 12.42 12.70 -16.10
N PRO A 331 13.00 13.28 -15.04
CA PRO A 331 13.09 14.71 -14.88
C PRO A 331 14.06 15.33 -15.90
N THR A 332 13.80 16.58 -16.29
CA THR A 332 14.66 17.32 -17.24
C THR A 332 15.89 17.95 -16.57
N SER A 333 15.81 18.21 -15.27
CA SER A 333 16.92 18.72 -14.44
C SER A 333 17.30 17.66 -13.42
N ASN A 334 18.59 17.58 -13.07
CA ASN A 334 19.13 16.68 -12.05
C ASN A 334 18.56 15.23 -12.10
N PRO A 335 18.56 14.53 -13.25
CA PRO A 335 18.19 13.12 -13.28
C PRO A 335 19.20 12.28 -12.48
N GLY A 336 18.74 11.19 -11.89
CA GLY A 336 19.60 10.33 -11.10
C GLY A 336 18.88 9.48 -10.08
N TRP A 337 19.67 8.71 -9.33
CA TRP A 337 19.20 7.75 -8.34
C TRP A 337 18.47 8.38 -7.14
N SER A 338 18.62 9.69 -6.93
CA SER A 338 17.92 10.44 -5.88
C SER A 338 16.58 11.01 -6.33
N ARG A 339 16.11 10.72 -7.54
CA ARG A 339 14.84 11.24 -8.09
C ARG A 339 13.82 10.12 -8.24
N GLU A 340 12.67 10.29 -7.62
CA GLU A 340 11.55 9.35 -7.79
C GLU A 340 11.09 9.28 -9.25
N SER A 341 11.08 10.42 -9.95
CA SER A 341 10.73 10.49 -11.38
C SER A 341 11.76 9.79 -12.28
N SER A 342 13.04 9.72 -11.90
CA SER A 342 14.00 8.89 -12.63
C SER A 342 13.72 7.40 -12.42
N VAL A 343 13.46 6.98 -11.17
CA VAL A 343 13.14 5.59 -10.85
C VAL A 343 11.83 5.16 -11.50
N GLN A 344 10.79 6.00 -11.48
CA GLN A 344 9.51 5.70 -12.12
C GLN A 344 9.71 5.41 -13.61
N ALA A 345 10.48 6.27 -14.30
CA ALA A 345 10.69 6.16 -15.73
C ALA A 345 11.46 4.88 -16.06
N ILE A 346 12.46 4.52 -15.26
CA ILE A 346 13.19 3.27 -15.42
C ILE A 346 12.26 2.07 -15.26
N LEU A 347 11.50 1.98 -14.16
CA LEU A 347 10.71 0.80 -13.85
C LEU A 347 9.50 0.63 -14.78
N TRP A 348 8.85 1.74 -15.15
CA TRP A 348 7.74 1.72 -16.12
C TRP A 348 8.23 1.27 -17.50
N ASN A 349 9.33 1.87 -18.01
CA ASN A 349 9.87 1.48 -19.32
C ASN A 349 10.47 0.07 -19.30
N LEU A 350 11.05 -0.37 -18.18
CA LEU A 350 11.55 -1.73 -18.03
C LEU A 350 10.41 -2.74 -18.16
N ASN A 351 9.25 -2.48 -17.54
CA ASN A 351 8.07 -3.31 -17.72
C ASN A 351 7.60 -3.35 -19.18
N ARG A 352 7.69 -2.23 -19.91
CA ARG A 352 7.34 -2.19 -21.34
C ARG A 352 8.30 -3.00 -22.22
N GLN A 353 9.57 -3.09 -21.85
CA GLN A 353 10.60 -3.81 -22.62
C GLN A 353 10.73 -5.29 -22.24
N ALA A 354 10.66 -5.60 -20.94
CA ALA A 354 10.94 -6.94 -20.38
C ALA A 354 9.70 -7.64 -19.79
N GLY A 355 8.58 -6.94 -19.64
CA GLY A 355 7.39 -7.41 -18.94
C GLY A 355 7.49 -7.32 -17.41
N PHE A 356 6.38 -7.62 -16.73
CA PHE A 356 6.31 -7.49 -15.28
C PHE A 356 7.01 -8.65 -14.55
N LYS A 357 7.06 -9.85 -15.13
CA LYS A 357 7.58 -11.05 -14.45
C LYS A 357 9.04 -10.87 -13.97
N PRO A 358 10.00 -10.40 -14.80
CA PRO A 358 11.37 -10.18 -14.32
C PRO A 358 11.46 -9.19 -13.15
N ILE A 359 10.63 -8.16 -13.14
CA ILE A 359 10.58 -7.16 -12.05
C ILE A 359 10.01 -7.81 -10.78
N HIS A 360 8.93 -8.57 -10.91
CA HIS A 360 8.32 -9.31 -9.81
C HIS A 360 9.29 -10.31 -9.18
N ASP A 361 9.93 -11.16 -9.99
CA ASP A 361 10.90 -12.16 -9.53
C ASP A 361 12.09 -11.48 -8.81
N THR A 362 12.52 -10.32 -9.30
CA THR A 362 13.60 -9.54 -8.69
C THR A 362 13.21 -9.01 -7.31
N LEU A 363 12.06 -8.33 -7.21
CA LEU A 363 11.59 -7.71 -5.97
C LEU A 363 11.23 -8.76 -4.90
N THR A 364 10.70 -9.92 -5.32
CA THR A 364 10.36 -11.02 -4.40
C THR A 364 11.53 -11.95 -4.09
N GLY A 365 12.62 -11.85 -4.85
CA GLY A 365 13.80 -12.69 -4.75
C GLY A 365 14.63 -12.46 -3.48
N PHE A 366 15.30 -13.52 -3.03
CA PHE A 366 16.12 -13.51 -1.81
C PHE A 366 17.23 -12.45 -1.85
N GLN A 367 17.87 -12.23 -3.00
CA GLN A 367 18.97 -11.28 -3.13
C GLN A 367 18.54 -9.85 -2.79
N PHE A 368 17.39 -9.40 -3.30
CA PHE A 368 16.86 -8.07 -3.01
C PHE A 368 16.33 -7.98 -1.57
N ARG A 369 15.56 -8.99 -1.13
CA ARG A 369 14.88 -8.96 0.17
C ARG A 369 15.80 -9.13 1.36
N SER A 370 16.88 -9.91 1.23
CA SER A 370 17.73 -10.30 2.36
C SER A 370 19.14 -9.71 2.31
N GLY A 371 19.46 -8.92 1.28
CA GLY A 371 20.77 -8.28 1.12
C GLY A 371 21.10 -7.26 2.21
N ALA A 372 22.40 -7.02 2.44
CA ALA A 372 22.88 -5.96 3.33
C ALA A 372 22.58 -4.53 2.81
N PRO A 373 22.73 -4.22 1.50
CA PRO A 373 22.35 -2.91 0.97
C PRO A 373 20.92 -2.51 1.35
N VAL A 374 20.71 -1.22 1.52
CA VAL A 374 19.35 -0.69 1.63
C VAL A 374 18.66 -0.70 0.27
N THR A 375 17.35 -0.83 0.28
CA THR A 375 16.52 -0.74 -0.93
C THR A 375 16.84 0.55 -1.69
N SER A 376 17.13 0.39 -2.98
CA SER A 376 17.56 1.45 -3.88
C SER A 376 17.53 0.91 -5.32
N ILE A 377 17.62 1.81 -6.30
CA ILE A 377 17.72 1.41 -7.71
C ILE A 377 18.97 0.55 -7.99
N HIS A 378 20.08 0.78 -7.29
CA HIS A 378 21.31 -0.01 -7.43
C HIS A 378 21.15 -1.43 -6.87
N ALA A 379 20.54 -1.56 -5.68
CA ALA A 379 20.24 -2.87 -5.10
C ALA A 379 19.27 -3.67 -5.99
N PHE A 380 18.26 -2.98 -6.56
CA PHE A 380 17.36 -3.57 -7.55
C PHE A 380 18.10 -4.01 -8.80
N ALA A 381 18.96 -3.16 -9.37
CA ALA A 381 19.67 -3.46 -10.61
C ALA A 381 20.61 -4.66 -10.51
N ALA A 382 21.34 -4.77 -9.40
CA ALA A 382 22.19 -5.94 -9.13
C ALA A 382 21.35 -7.23 -9.04
N ALA A 383 20.24 -7.20 -8.30
CA ALA A 383 19.34 -8.35 -8.19
C ALA A 383 18.64 -8.68 -9.52
N PHE A 384 18.26 -7.67 -10.31
CA PHE A 384 17.62 -7.83 -11.61
C PHE A 384 18.56 -8.49 -12.62
N ASN A 385 19.81 -8.04 -12.68
CA ASN A 385 20.82 -8.61 -13.58
C ASN A 385 21.13 -10.07 -13.24
N ALA A 386 21.06 -10.45 -11.97
CA ALA A 386 21.19 -11.85 -11.54
C ALA A 386 19.93 -12.69 -11.83
N THR A 387 18.74 -12.12 -11.63
CA THR A 387 17.45 -12.82 -11.78
C THR A 387 17.05 -12.97 -13.25
N SER A 388 17.35 -11.97 -14.06
CA SER A 388 16.94 -11.88 -15.46
C SER A 388 18.09 -11.35 -16.34
N PRO A 389 19.21 -12.08 -16.45
CA PRO A 389 20.39 -11.64 -17.21
C PRO A 389 20.08 -11.33 -18.68
N GLY A 390 19.10 -12.01 -19.29
CA GLY A 390 18.66 -11.74 -20.67
C GLY A 390 18.05 -10.34 -20.90
N ASN A 391 17.61 -9.67 -19.82
CA ASN A 391 17.07 -8.31 -19.87
C ASN A 391 18.02 -7.25 -19.27
N ALA A 392 19.25 -7.63 -18.91
CA ALA A 392 20.21 -6.73 -18.26
C ALA A 392 20.56 -5.51 -19.14
N SER A 393 20.69 -5.69 -20.45
CA SER A 393 20.98 -4.60 -21.39
C SER A 393 19.87 -3.55 -21.46
N ALA A 394 18.60 -3.98 -21.37
CA ALA A 394 17.44 -3.09 -21.31
C ALA A 394 17.50 -2.21 -20.05
N LEU A 395 17.70 -2.82 -18.88
CA LEU A 395 17.85 -2.08 -17.62
C LEU A 395 19.05 -1.13 -17.65
N ASN A 396 20.22 -1.59 -18.09
CA ASN A 396 21.44 -0.77 -18.15
C ASN A 396 21.26 0.46 -19.05
N SER A 397 20.55 0.32 -20.17
CA SER A 397 20.24 1.45 -21.06
C SER A 397 19.32 2.48 -20.38
N LEU A 398 18.32 2.00 -19.62
CA LEU A 398 17.41 2.87 -18.87
C LEU A 398 18.10 3.59 -17.71
N LEU A 399 18.99 2.91 -16.98
CA LEU A 399 19.81 3.51 -15.93
C LEU A 399 20.72 4.60 -16.50
N SER A 400 21.43 4.30 -17.60
CA SER A 400 22.30 5.27 -18.27
C SER A 400 21.53 6.49 -18.77
N ALA A 401 20.31 6.31 -19.28
CA ALA A 401 19.45 7.41 -19.72
C ALA A 401 19.02 8.35 -18.58
N GLN A 402 19.16 7.93 -17.33
CA GLN A 402 18.91 8.72 -16.13
C GLN A 402 20.20 9.11 -15.39
N ASN A 403 21.38 8.97 -16.02
CA ASN A 403 22.68 9.22 -15.41
C ASN A 403 22.92 8.41 -14.13
N ILE A 404 22.62 7.10 -14.16
CA ILE A 404 22.84 6.18 -13.05
C ILE A 404 23.83 5.11 -13.47
N ILE A 405 24.86 4.90 -12.66
CA ILE A 405 25.86 3.84 -12.85
C ILE A 405 25.69 2.82 -11.72
N SER A 406 25.40 1.56 -12.08
CA SER A 406 25.26 0.47 -11.12
C SER A 406 26.12 -0.72 -11.53
N ASN A 407 27.29 -0.84 -10.89
CA ASN A 407 28.17 -2.01 -11.06
C ASN A 407 27.89 -3.12 -10.04
N ASP A 408 27.38 -2.74 -8.86
CA ASP A 408 26.95 -3.66 -7.81
C ASP A 408 25.77 -3.06 -7.02
N ALA A 409 25.29 -3.83 -6.03
CA ALA A 409 24.17 -3.44 -5.17
C ALA A 409 24.50 -2.27 -4.23
N PHE A 410 25.78 -1.91 -4.09
CA PHE A 410 26.26 -0.77 -3.31
C PHE A 410 26.53 0.46 -4.19
N GLY A 411 26.28 0.40 -5.50
CA GLY A 411 26.54 1.53 -6.41
C GLY A 411 28.03 1.86 -6.55
N ALA A 412 28.91 0.86 -6.47
CA ALA A 412 30.34 1.06 -6.70
C ALA A 412 30.57 1.72 -8.07
N GLY A 413 31.36 2.79 -8.12
CA GLY A 413 31.63 3.54 -9.35
C GLY A 413 30.54 4.51 -9.79
N GLU A 414 29.50 4.74 -8.97
CA GLU A 414 28.54 5.83 -9.21
C GLU A 414 29.25 7.20 -9.21
N THR A 415 28.91 8.04 -10.18
CA THR A 415 29.50 9.38 -10.37
C THR A 415 28.48 10.50 -10.27
N ASN A 416 27.18 10.18 -10.26
CA ASN A 416 26.13 11.18 -10.08
C ASN A 416 26.05 11.61 -8.61
N ASP A 417 26.49 12.85 -8.34
CA ASP A 417 26.56 13.48 -7.02
C ASP A 417 25.26 14.21 -6.61
N GLY A 418 24.16 13.93 -7.31
CA GLY A 418 22.85 14.53 -7.03
C GLY A 418 22.60 15.85 -7.76
N GLY A 419 23.46 16.24 -8.70
CA GLY A 419 23.26 17.41 -9.55
C GLY A 419 23.31 18.74 -8.79
N LEU A 420 22.80 19.81 -9.40
CA LEU A 420 22.97 21.17 -8.90
C LEU A 420 21.80 21.66 -8.03
N PRO A 421 22.07 22.34 -6.89
CA PRO A 421 23.39 22.57 -6.30
C PRO A 421 23.98 21.30 -5.68
N THR A 422 25.29 21.07 -5.86
CA THR A 422 25.99 19.84 -5.43
C THR A 422 25.78 19.55 -3.94
N VAL A 423 25.55 18.27 -3.62
CA VAL A 423 25.38 17.79 -2.24
C VAL A 423 26.63 17.02 -1.82
N THR A 424 27.38 17.56 -0.86
CA THR A 424 28.60 16.91 -0.35
C THR A 424 28.28 15.62 0.42
N GLY A 425 29.17 14.63 0.34
CA GLY A 425 29.09 13.42 1.18
C GLY A 425 28.16 12.32 0.66
N VAL A 426 27.60 12.48 -0.53
CA VAL A 426 26.70 11.49 -1.15
C VAL A 426 27.44 10.41 -1.97
N LEU A 427 28.71 10.67 -2.32
CA LEU A 427 29.62 9.72 -2.96
C LEU A 427 30.91 9.53 -2.12
N PRO A 428 31.49 8.32 -2.08
CA PRO A 428 30.94 7.08 -2.62
C PRO A 428 29.62 6.72 -1.90
N MET A 429 28.73 6.01 -2.60
CA MET A 429 27.39 5.73 -2.07
C MET A 429 27.40 4.99 -0.73
N TYR A 430 28.43 4.18 -0.47
CA TYR A 430 28.74 3.59 0.83
C TYR A 430 30.23 3.75 1.12
N GLN A 431 30.59 4.29 2.28
CA GLN A 431 31.98 4.26 2.73
C GLN A 431 32.28 2.97 3.49
N ALA A 432 33.49 2.43 3.35
CA ALA A 432 33.90 1.24 4.09
C ALA A 432 34.25 1.58 5.54
N LEU A 433 33.67 0.86 6.50
CA LEU A 433 33.98 0.96 7.92
C LEU A 433 34.55 -0.37 8.42
N THR A 434 35.62 -0.30 9.20
CA THR A 434 36.23 -1.47 9.86
C THR A 434 35.84 -1.48 11.33
N VAL A 435 35.28 -2.59 11.81
CA VAL A 435 34.94 -2.77 13.23
C VAL A 435 36.19 -2.62 14.09
N GLY A 436 36.10 -1.82 15.16
CA GLY A 436 37.20 -1.49 16.06
C GLY A 436 38.07 -0.31 15.62
N ALA A 437 37.82 0.28 14.45
CA ALA A 437 38.54 1.46 13.95
C ALA A 437 37.59 2.65 13.75
N MET A 438 38.02 3.83 14.17
CA MET A 438 37.27 5.08 13.97
C MET A 438 37.38 5.53 12.51
N LEU A 439 36.24 5.67 11.85
CA LEU A 439 36.12 6.29 10.54
C LEU A 439 35.79 7.78 10.72
N ASN A 440 36.62 8.66 10.16
CA ASN A 440 36.39 10.11 10.17
C ASN A 440 35.87 10.59 8.81
N ASN A 441 35.41 11.85 8.75
CA ASN A 441 34.94 12.50 7.52
C ASN A 441 33.70 11.84 6.89
N VAL A 442 32.80 11.33 7.73
CA VAL A 442 31.49 10.84 7.28
C VAL A 442 30.54 12.03 7.23
N CYS A 443 30.42 12.68 6.07
CA CYS A 443 29.70 13.95 5.96
C CYS A 443 28.24 13.78 5.56
N VAL A 444 27.36 14.48 6.27
CA VAL A 444 25.93 14.64 5.96
C VAL A 444 25.65 16.11 5.58
N SER A 445 24.59 16.34 4.82
CA SER A 445 24.24 17.65 4.25
C SER A 445 22.73 17.81 4.14
N ASN A 446 22.23 19.02 4.38
CA ASN A 446 20.83 19.43 4.16
C ASN A 446 20.69 20.42 2.98
N VAL A 447 21.68 20.47 2.07
CA VAL A 447 21.64 21.35 0.88
C VAL A 447 20.45 21.05 -0.03
N ALA A 448 20.03 19.78 -0.10
CA ALA A 448 18.83 19.37 -0.84
C ALA A 448 17.52 19.50 -0.03
N GLY A 449 17.58 20.09 1.16
CA GLY A 449 16.48 20.10 2.14
C GLY A 449 16.74 19.14 3.31
N THR A 450 15.76 18.97 4.19
CA THR A 450 15.94 18.27 5.48
C THR A 450 15.12 16.99 5.61
N GLY A 451 15.53 16.10 6.51
CA GLY A 451 14.80 14.90 6.85
C GLY A 451 15.04 13.76 5.86
N ASN A 452 14.15 13.61 4.88
CA ASN A 452 14.19 12.52 3.90
C ASN A 452 14.87 12.90 2.57
N LYS A 453 15.59 14.03 2.54
CA LYS A 453 16.26 14.55 1.35
C LYS A 453 17.68 14.03 1.21
N LEU A 454 18.19 14.07 -0.02
CA LEU A 454 19.53 13.68 -0.38
C LEU A 454 20.57 14.34 0.52
N GLY A 455 21.52 13.54 1.02
CA GLY A 455 22.63 14.00 1.86
C GLY A 455 22.35 14.00 3.36
N ASN A 456 21.09 13.93 3.81
CA ASN A 456 20.78 13.93 5.25
C ASN A 456 21.28 12.67 5.98
N ILE A 457 21.66 11.65 5.21
CA ILE A 457 22.04 10.32 5.69
C ILE A 457 23.28 9.89 4.94
N ALA A 458 24.34 9.56 5.68
CA ALA A 458 25.52 8.92 5.13
C ALA A 458 25.44 7.42 5.36
N TYR A 459 25.80 6.62 4.36
CA TYR A 459 25.75 5.17 4.44
C TYR A 459 27.15 4.58 4.52
N LEU A 460 27.33 3.64 5.44
CA LEU A 460 28.58 2.94 5.68
C LEU A 460 28.35 1.43 5.52
N ARG A 461 29.32 0.71 4.95
CA ARG A 461 29.32 -0.75 4.83
C ARG A 461 30.37 -1.31 5.78
N PHE A 462 30.01 -2.33 6.56
CA PHE A 462 30.94 -3.01 7.46
C PHE A 462 30.61 -4.51 7.59
N THR A 463 31.58 -5.29 8.07
CA THR A 463 31.39 -6.71 8.41
C THR A 463 31.49 -6.91 9.91
N ALA A 464 30.43 -7.43 10.53
CA ALA A 464 30.46 -7.91 11.91
C ALA A 464 31.19 -9.27 11.95
N PRO A 465 32.31 -9.41 12.69
CA PRO A 465 33.08 -10.65 12.69
C PRO A 465 32.45 -11.80 13.48
N ALA A 466 31.53 -11.54 14.41
CA ALA A 466 31.00 -12.55 15.30
C ALA A 466 29.57 -12.22 15.75
N ASN A 467 28.86 -13.22 16.27
CA ASN A 467 27.56 -13.01 16.92
C ASN A 467 27.75 -12.38 18.29
N ARG A 468 27.46 -11.08 18.42
CA ARG A 468 27.53 -10.35 19.70
C ARG A 468 26.80 -9.01 19.61
N ASP A 469 26.75 -8.34 20.75
CA ASP A 469 26.40 -6.93 20.79
C ASP A 469 27.56 -6.06 20.30
N TYR A 470 27.23 -5.10 19.45
CA TYR A 470 28.12 -4.06 18.97
C TYR A 470 27.64 -2.71 19.49
N GLN A 471 28.58 -1.88 19.93
CA GLN A 471 28.32 -0.50 20.29
C GLN A 471 28.70 0.42 19.14
N VAL A 472 27.77 1.27 18.72
CA VAL A 472 28.00 2.29 17.69
C VAL A 472 28.19 3.64 18.37
N THR A 473 29.25 4.36 18.02
CA THR A 473 29.48 5.74 18.47
C THR A 473 29.53 6.65 17.26
N VAL A 474 28.73 7.72 17.28
CA VAL A 474 28.72 8.77 16.26
C VAL A 474 29.15 10.08 16.93
N GLY A 475 30.33 10.57 16.57
CA GLY A 475 30.90 11.83 17.05
C GLY A 475 30.73 12.96 16.03
N GLY A 476 30.79 14.20 16.51
CA GLY A 476 30.66 15.41 15.68
C GLY A 476 29.22 15.83 15.36
N ALA A 477 28.23 14.98 15.60
CA ALA A 477 26.81 15.33 15.49
C ALA A 477 26.31 16.08 16.72
N ALA A 478 25.41 17.05 16.53
CA ALA A 478 24.70 17.70 17.62
C ALA A 478 23.67 16.76 18.27
N VAL A 479 22.93 15.99 17.45
CA VAL A 479 22.04 14.92 17.90
C VAL A 479 22.36 13.65 17.11
N PRO A 480 23.32 12.83 17.57
CA PRO A 480 23.75 11.63 16.85
C PRO A 480 22.61 10.61 16.74
N ASP A 481 22.39 10.10 15.55
CA ASP A 481 21.45 9.00 15.32
C ASP A 481 21.94 8.06 14.21
N PHE A 482 21.49 6.81 14.26
CA PHE A 482 21.85 5.81 13.25
C PHE A 482 20.84 4.67 13.19
N ASP A 483 20.80 3.99 12.05
CA ASP A 483 20.08 2.73 11.89
C ASP A 483 20.97 1.69 11.20
N VAL A 484 20.74 0.40 11.48
CA VAL A 484 21.53 -0.71 10.94
C VAL A 484 20.64 -1.59 10.09
N PHE A 485 21.13 -2.01 8.92
CA PHE A 485 20.35 -2.78 7.95
C PHE A 485 21.04 -4.09 7.55
N ARG A 486 20.24 -5.15 7.48
CA ARG A 486 20.49 -6.40 6.73
C ARG A 486 19.16 -7.11 6.52
N GLY A 487 18.67 -7.14 5.28
CA GLY A 487 17.34 -7.66 4.98
C GLY A 487 16.20 -6.86 5.63
N GLY A 488 16.43 -5.58 5.92
CA GLY A 488 15.54 -4.70 6.68
C GLY A 488 16.31 -3.98 7.80
N GLU A 489 15.65 -2.99 8.41
CA GLU A 489 16.17 -2.32 9.61
C GLU A 489 16.23 -3.31 10.78
N ILE A 490 17.33 -3.26 11.53
CA ILE A 490 17.56 -4.09 12.71
C ILE A 490 17.29 -3.24 13.95
N ALA A 491 16.42 -3.75 14.82
CA ALA A 491 16.12 -3.12 16.09
C ALA A 491 17.39 -2.99 16.97
N ARG A 492 17.51 -1.85 17.65
CA ARG A 492 18.63 -1.53 18.54
C ARG A 492 18.14 -1.00 19.89
N SER A 493 19.00 -1.08 20.90
CA SER A 493 18.78 -0.52 22.23
C SER A 493 19.77 0.61 22.47
N GLY A 494 19.30 1.85 22.33
CA GLY A 494 20.17 3.03 22.39
C GLY A 494 21.25 2.97 21.31
N ASN A 495 22.50 2.92 21.73
CA ASN A 495 23.66 2.81 20.84
C ASN A 495 24.22 1.39 20.69
N ARG A 496 23.50 0.38 21.17
CA ARG A 496 23.87 -1.04 21.06
C ARG A 496 22.95 -1.79 20.10
N VAL A 497 23.53 -2.69 19.32
CA VAL A 497 22.80 -3.55 18.37
C VAL A 497 23.37 -4.97 18.41
N SER A 498 22.50 -5.97 18.51
CA SER A 498 22.89 -7.38 18.47
C SER A 498 22.98 -7.84 17.02
N LEU A 499 24.18 -8.23 16.57
CA LEU A 499 24.42 -8.63 15.18
C LEU A 499 25.04 -10.02 15.15
N SER A 500 24.59 -10.84 14.19
CA SER A 500 25.30 -12.06 13.81
C SER A 500 26.51 -11.74 12.94
N ALA A 501 27.36 -12.72 12.69
CA ALA A 501 28.45 -12.54 11.74
C ALA A 501 27.90 -12.25 10.33
N GLY A 502 28.52 -11.30 9.63
CA GLY A 502 28.18 -10.98 8.25
C GLY A 502 28.24 -9.49 7.93
N GLU A 503 27.73 -9.16 6.75
CA GLU A 503 27.77 -7.81 6.21
C GLU A 503 26.51 -7.00 6.56
N TYR A 504 26.72 -5.72 6.87
CA TYR A 504 25.69 -4.78 7.30
C TYR A 504 25.91 -3.41 6.68
N VAL A 505 24.82 -2.65 6.60
CA VAL A 505 24.85 -1.22 6.33
C VAL A 505 24.53 -0.44 7.60
N LEU A 506 25.29 0.61 7.87
CA LEU A 506 25.02 1.59 8.91
C LEU A 506 24.65 2.92 8.25
N ALA A 507 23.44 3.40 8.50
CA ALA A 507 22.96 4.70 8.05
C ALA A 507 23.10 5.70 9.20
N VAL A 508 24.01 6.66 9.09
CA VAL A 508 24.28 7.66 10.14
C VAL A 508 23.76 9.03 9.75
N ARG A 509 23.31 9.79 10.75
CA ARG A 509 22.72 11.13 10.58
C ARG A 509 22.97 12.00 11.82
N ASP A 510 22.85 13.30 11.64
CA ASP A 510 22.65 14.26 12.72
C ASP A 510 21.18 14.69 12.72
N ALA A 511 20.40 14.22 13.70
CA ALA A 511 18.97 14.49 13.77
C ALA A 511 18.66 15.99 14.01
N ALA A 512 19.63 16.80 14.45
CA ALA A 512 19.45 18.25 14.59
C ALA A 512 19.32 18.97 13.23
N MET A 513 19.82 18.36 12.15
CA MET A 513 19.78 18.96 10.80
C MET A 513 18.37 19.19 10.27
N THR A 514 17.34 18.60 10.91
CA THR A 514 15.94 18.92 10.61
C THR A 514 15.53 20.35 10.98
N SER A 515 16.38 21.09 11.68
CA SER A 515 16.11 22.44 12.19
C SER A 515 17.22 23.48 11.96
N SER A 516 18.30 23.13 11.25
CA SER A 516 19.47 23.99 11.07
C SER A 516 19.57 24.63 9.68
N SER A 517 20.40 25.68 9.57
CA SER A 517 20.79 26.28 8.28
C SER A 517 21.56 25.29 7.40
N ALA A 518 21.61 25.58 6.09
CA ALA A 518 22.25 24.71 5.09
C ALA A 518 23.78 24.62 5.30
N SER A 519 24.29 23.48 5.74
CA SER A 519 25.74 23.23 5.87
C SER A 519 26.04 21.74 5.94
N PRO A 520 27.13 21.26 5.31
CA PRO A 520 27.63 19.93 5.61
C PRO A 520 28.14 19.85 7.05
N VAL A 521 27.93 18.69 7.69
CA VAL A 521 28.49 18.32 9.00
C VAL A 521 29.22 17.00 8.82
N CYS A 522 30.49 16.93 9.22
CA CYS A 522 31.29 15.72 9.09
C CYS A 522 31.42 15.02 10.45
N LEU A 523 31.08 13.74 10.45
CA LEU A 523 30.97 12.88 11.61
C LEU A 523 32.19 11.97 11.73
N SER A 524 32.43 11.48 12.94
CA SER A 524 33.26 10.31 13.20
C SER A 524 32.40 9.14 13.63
N VAL A 525 32.70 7.93 13.15
CA VAL A 525 31.88 6.74 13.42
C VAL A 525 32.78 5.58 13.85
N LEU A 526 32.40 4.90 14.93
CA LEU A 526 33.07 3.70 15.44
C LEU A 526 32.03 2.62 15.74
N VAL A 527 32.29 1.39 15.30
CA VAL A 527 31.53 0.19 15.68
C VAL A 527 32.48 -0.72 16.44
N GLN A 528 32.16 -1.09 17.69
CA GLN A 528 33.05 -1.87 18.56
C GLN A 528 32.37 -3.03 19.26
#